data_AF-A4EDW2-F1
#
_entry.id   AF-A4EDW2-F1
#
_cell.length_a   1.000
_cell.length_b   1.000
_cell.length_c   1.000
_cell.angle_alpha   90.00
_cell.angle_beta   90.00
_cell.angle_gamma   90.00
#
_symmetry.space_group_name_H-M   'P 1'
#
loop_
_entity.id
_entity.type
_entity.pdbx_description
1 polymer ?
#
loop_
_entity_poly.entity_id
_entity_poly.type
_entity_poly.pdbx_seq_one_letter_code
_entity_poly.pdbx_strand_id
1 'polypeptide(L)'
;MKREHLFRRLNAIAAEDVGLADIHALGITAACLASAKIRRDLGGDAVVTDYLICRMVDARKSRAADDLLMAVERWPNLAQDRIRFAAMTDAQLRHIVLGCPSLDRKALALWQLVGTKRCPSDHLPTRTGNPDQAFKALADLGVAPTLLAIAQQNSTKTANMLAPFVALLSLENGIVATGVCDDPTPVETRINGVPSWAFDMYTRPGRAALRQLLVRNAGMAAWANSYLPMTNQVQVAGELLFRLEGQCLHRRAVGPLSTSLRTRWETKCADLSAEALTAGMNALQRAMPDLNAIRAEVIAGGTV
;
A
#
# COMPACT_ATOMS: atom_id res chain seq x y z
N MET A 1 6.01 20.15 -7.87
CA MET A 1 6.31 18.71 -8.10
C MET A 1 6.92 18.54 -9.49
N LYS A 2 8.06 17.86 -9.64
CA LYS A 2 8.64 17.59 -10.98
C LYS A 2 7.71 16.63 -11.76
N ARG A 3 7.47 16.85 -13.05
CA ARG A 3 6.49 16.09 -13.86
C ARG A 3 6.68 14.57 -13.80
N GLU A 4 7.92 14.10 -13.83
CA GLU A 4 8.24 12.67 -13.70
C GLU A 4 7.80 12.07 -12.35
N HIS A 5 7.78 12.87 -11.29
CA HIS A 5 7.35 12.42 -9.97
C HIS A 5 5.86 12.08 -9.96
N LEU A 6 5.02 12.87 -10.64
CA LEU A 6 3.58 12.61 -10.69
C LEU A 6 3.28 11.28 -11.39
N PHE A 7 3.83 11.05 -12.56
CA PHE A 7 3.61 9.78 -13.28
C PHE A 7 4.09 8.58 -12.47
N ARG A 8 5.26 8.66 -11.81
CA ARG A 8 5.72 7.58 -10.91
C ARG A 8 4.73 7.33 -9.77
N ARG A 9 4.10 8.36 -9.21
CA ARG A 9 3.06 8.22 -8.17
C ARG A 9 1.79 7.60 -8.74
N LEU A 10 1.34 8.02 -9.92
CA LEU A 10 0.20 7.38 -10.60
C LEU A 10 0.46 5.89 -10.85
N ASN A 11 1.68 5.52 -11.22
CA ASN A 11 2.05 4.11 -11.39
C ASN A 11 2.06 3.31 -10.09
N ALA A 12 2.50 3.92 -8.99
CA ALA A 12 2.38 3.31 -7.67
C ALA A 12 0.91 3.10 -7.30
N ILE A 13 0.07 4.13 -7.41
CA ILE A 13 -1.38 4.09 -7.15
C ILE A 13 -2.08 3.02 -8.00
N ALA A 14 -1.71 2.90 -9.28
CA ALA A 14 -2.28 1.88 -10.15
C ALA A 14 -2.01 0.46 -9.64
N ALA A 15 -0.83 0.20 -9.07
CA ALA A 15 -0.51 -1.11 -8.50
C ALA A 15 -1.04 -1.28 -7.06
N GLU A 16 -1.08 -0.19 -6.29
CA GLU A 16 -1.47 -0.15 -4.88
C GLU A 16 -2.99 -0.20 -4.68
N ASP A 17 -3.72 0.71 -5.32
CA ASP A 17 -5.15 0.95 -5.05
C ASP A 17 -6.07 0.33 -6.11
N VAL A 18 -5.56 0.12 -7.33
CA VAL A 18 -6.33 -0.47 -8.43
C VAL A 18 -6.01 -1.96 -8.57
N GLY A 19 -4.73 -2.29 -8.71
CA GLY A 19 -4.22 -3.66 -8.68
C GLY A 19 -4.95 -4.60 -9.66
N LEU A 20 -5.31 -5.79 -9.19
CA LEU A 20 -6.01 -6.80 -9.98
C LEU A 20 -7.49 -6.48 -10.23
N ALA A 21 -8.07 -5.50 -9.54
CA ALA A 21 -9.47 -5.14 -9.76
C ALA A 21 -9.71 -4.49 -11.12
N ASP A 22 -8.67 -3.89 -11.72
CA ASP A 22 -8.74 -3.31 -13.05
C ASP A 22 -7.37 -3.33 -13.75
N ILE A 23 -7.03 -4.49 -14.32
CA ILE A 23 -5.76 -4.71 -15.02
C ILE A 23 -5.61 -3.76 -16.24
N HIS A 24 -6.71 -3.32 -16.84
CA HIS A 24 -6.66 -2.36 -17.94
C HIS A 24 -6.15 -1.00 -17.50
N ALA A 25 -6.67 -0.47 -16.38
CA ALA A 25 -6.14 0.77 -15.81
C ALA A 25 -4.65 0.67 -15.46
N LEU A 26 -4.23 -0.47 -14.89
CA LEU A 26 -2.82 -0.74 -14.59
C LEU A 26 -1.96 -0.77 -15.87
N GLY A 27 -2.40 -1.46 -16.92
CA GLY A 27 -1.67 -1.58 -18.18
C GLY A 27 -1.60 -0.26 -18.96
N ILE A 28 -2.69 0.51 -19.00
CA ILE A 28 -2.73 1.84 -19.62
C ILE A 28 -1.75 2.79 -18.92
N THR A 29 -1.71 2.74 -17.58
CA THR A 29 -0.77 3.54 -16.79
C THR A 29 0.68 3.15 -17.12
N ALA A 30 0.97 1.84 -17.15
CA ALA A 30 2.28 1.31 -17.53
C ALA A 30 2.74 1.82 -18.91
N ALA A 31 1.83 1.78 -19.90
CA ALA A 31 2.10 2.24 -21.26
C ALA A 31 2.38 3.75 -21.31
N CYS A 32 1.60 4.57 -20.60
CA CYS A 32 1.82 6.02 -20.53
C CYS A 32 3.16 6.38 -19.85
N LEU A 33 3.64 5.54 -18.94
CA LEU A 33 4.95 5.70 -18.31
C LEU A 33 6.11 5.16 -19.13
N ALA A 34 5.86 4.31 -20.12
CA ALA A 34 6.92 3.68 -20.88
C ALA A 34 7.76 4.68 -21.68
N SER A 35 7.14 5.73 -22.23
CA SER A 35 7.84 6.74 -23.01
C SER A 35 7.13 8.10 -22.98
N ALA A 36 7.92 9.17 -22.91
CA ALA A 36 7.41 10.52 -23.13
C ALA A 36 6.85 10.73 -24.55
N LYS A 37 7.32 9.96 -25.54
CA LYS A 37 6.76 9.99 -26.89
C LYS A 37 5.30 9.55 -26.91
N ILE A 38 4.99 8.42 -26.25
CA ILE A 38 3.61 7.91 -26.14
C ILE A 38 2.69 9.00 -25.60
N ARG A 39 3.11 9.69 -24.53
CA ARG A 39 2.28 10.75 -23.95
C ARG A 39 2.11 11.95 -24.87
N ARG A 40 3.14 12.35 -25.62
CA ARG A 40 3.02 13.42 -26.63
C ARG A 40 2.04 13.04 -27.74
N ASP A 41 2.13 11.80 -28.23
CA ASP A 41 1.25 11.30 -29.28
C ASP A 41 -0.22 11.21 -28.79
N LEU A 42 -0.44 11.07 -27.48
CA LEU A 42 -1.75 11.08 -26.81
C LEU A 42 -2.25 12.48 -26.37
N GLY A 43 -1.63 13.56 -26.84
CA GLY A 43 -2.05 14.94 -26.53
C GLY A 43 -1.27 15.64 -25.40
N GLY A 44 -0.18 15.03 -24.93
CA GLY A 44 0.75 15.63 -23.98
C GLY A 44 0.50 15.26 -22.52
N ASP A 45 1.45 15.63 -21.66
CA ASP A 45 1.47 15.22 -20.25
C ASP A 45 0.20 15.62 -19.48
N ALA A 46 -0.38 16.80 -19.74
CA ALA A 46 -1.55 17.30 -19.01
C ALA A 46 -2.79 16.46 -19.32
N VAL A 47 -3.08 16.22 -20.60
CA VAL A 47 -4.21 15.41 -21.06
C VAL A 47 -4.10 13.97 -20.55
N VAL A 48 -2.91 13.37 -20.67
CA VAL A 48 -2.67 12.01 -20.18
C VAL A 48 -2.83 11.93 -18.66
N THR A 49 -2.32 12.93 -17.93
CA THR A 49 -2.46 12.96 -16.46
C THR A 49 -3.92 13.01 -16.04
N ASP A 50 -4.70 13.93 -16.62
CA ASP A 50 -6.13 14.08 -16.35
C ASP A 50 -6.90 12.78 -16.64
N TYR A 51 -6.66 12.21 -17.83
CA TYR A 51 -7.26 10.94 -18.24
C TYR A 51 -6.93 9.80 -17.26
N LEU A 52 -5.66 9.65 -16.86
CA LEU A 52 -5.25 8.60 -15.92
C LEU A 52 -5.91 8.77 -14.55
N ILE A 53 -6.01 10.01 -14.05
CA ILE A 53 -6.68 10.30 -12.77
C ILE A 53 -8.15 9.91 -12.85
N CYS A 54 -8.89 10.39 -13.85
CA CYS A 54 -10.30 10.04 -14.05
C CYS A 54 -10.48 8.53 -14.19
N ARG A 55 -9.65 7.87 -14.99
CA ARG A 55 -9.71 6.42 -15.21
C ARG A 55 -9.45 5.63 -13.93
N MET A 56 -8.53 6.09 -13.07
CA MET A 56 -8.24 5.47 -11.78
C MET A 56 -9.37 5.70 -10.78
N VAL A 57 -9.97 6.90 -10.74
CA VAL A 57 -11.13 7.21 -9.90
C VAL A 57 -12.30 6.26 -10.20
N ASP A 58 -12.60 6.03 -11.48
CA ASP A 58 -13.70 5.16 -11.92
C ASP A 58 -13.40 3.66 -11.85
N ALA A 59 -12.12 3.28 -11.73
CA ALA A 59 -11.71 1.88 -11.69
C ALA A 59 -12.29 1.14 -10.47
N ARG A 60 -12.46 -0.18 -10.60
CA ARG A 60 -12.58 -1.02 -9.40
C ARG A 60 -11.25 -1.00 -8.65
N LYS A 61 -11.30 -1.08 -7.33
CA LYS A 61 -10.13 -0.92 -6.46
C LYS A 61 -9.74 -2.24 -5.79
N SER A 62 -8.46 -2.48 -5.60
CA SER A 62 -7.96 -3.57 -4.77
C SER A 62 -6.60 -3.21 -4.22
N ARG A 63 -6.50 -3.26 -2.89
CA ARG A 63 -5.24 -3.14 -2.14
C ARG A 63 -4.57 -4.47 -1.83
N ALA A 64 -5.02 -5.58 -2.44
CA ALA A 64 -4.51 -6.91 -2.08
C ALA A 64 -2.98 -7.07 -2.24
N ALA A 65 -2.37 -6.40 -3.23
CA ALA A 65 -0.92 -6.41 -3.39
C ALA A 65 -0.20 -5.64 -2.28
N ASP A 66 -0.78 -4.53 -1.82
CA ASP A 66 -0.28 -3.75 -0.70
C ASP A 66 -0.50 -4.48 0.63
N ASP A 67 -1.69 -5.04 0.87
CA ASP A 67 -1.99 -5.85 2.05
C ASP A 67 -1.03 -7.05 2.16
N LEU A 68 -0.72 -7.71 1.03
CA LEU A 68 0.27 -8.78 0.97
C LEU A 68 1.69 -8.25 1.27
N LEU A 69 2.06 -7.09 0.72
CA LEU A 69 3.35 -6.45 0.99
C LEU A 69 3.53 -6.19 2.48
N MET A 70 2.55 -5.53 3.10
CA MET A 70 2.57 -5.21 4.52
C MET A 70 2.57 -6.48 5.38
N ALA A 71 1.81 -7.50 4.99
CA ALA A 71 1.83 -8.79 5.69
C ALA A 71 3.19 -9.48 5.61
N VAL A 72 3.81 -9.55 4.44
CA VAL A 72 5.12 -10.18 4.25
C VAL A 72 6.19 -9.48 5.09
N GLU A 73 6.13 -8.15 5.11
CA GLU A 73 7.06 -7.30 5.83
C GLU A 73 6.93 -7.43 7.35
N ARG A 74 5.71 -7.36 7.88
CA ARG A 74 5.47 -7.14 9.32
C ARG A 74 4.85 -8.31 10.07
N TRP A 75 4.27 -9.30 9.38
CA TRP A 75 3.61 -10.40 10.10
C TRP A 75 4.62 -11.21 10.94
N PRO A 76 4.40 -11.37 12.25
CA PRO A 76 5.36 -12.07 13.12
C PRO A 76 5.63 -13.52 12.74
N ASN A 77 4.65 -14.21 12.15
CA ASN A 77 4.81 -15.61 11.72
C ASN A 77 5.86 -15.80 10.62
N LEU A 78 6.25 -14.73 9.92
CA LEU A 78 7.31 -14.77 8.91
C LEU A 78 8.67 -14.29 9.43
N ALA A 79 8.81 -13.95 10.73
CA ALA A 79 10.05 -13.39 11.26
C ALA A 79 11.28 -14.27 11.01
N GLN A 80 11.17 -15.57 11.27
CA GLN A 80 12.25 -16.53 10.99
C GLN A 80 12.49 -16.71 9.49
N ASP A 81 11.42 -16.72 8.69
CA ASP A 81 11.52 -16.84 7.23
C ASP A 81 12.24 -15.63 6.62
N ARG A 82 12.03 -14.41 7.13
CA ARG A 82 12.74 -13.20 6.66
C ARG A 82 14.25 -13.32 6.79
N ILE A 83 14.72 -13.83 7.93
CA ILE A 83 16.15 -14.06 8.20
C ILE A 83 16.66 -15.20 7.33
N ARG A 84 15.95 -16.33 7.33
CA ARG A 84 16.37 -17.55 6.62
C ARG A 84 16.45 -17.34 5.11
N PHE A 85 15.44 -16.71 4.51
CA PHE A 85 15.37 -16.53 3.06
C PHE A 85 16.40 -15.51 2.57
N ALA A 86 16.76 -14.51 3.39
CA ALA A 86 17.82 -13.56 3.04
C ALA A 86 19.18 -14.25 2.79
N ALA A 87 19.46 -15.36 3.48
CA ALA A 87 20.69 -16.14 3.36
C ALA A 87 20.65 -17.22 2.25
N MET A 88 19.50 -17.45 1.61
CA MET A 88 19.36 -18.48 0.58
C MET A 88 19.97 -18.06 -0.77
N THR A 89 20.29 -19.05 -1.61
CA THR A 89 20.67 -18.81 -3.01
C THR A 89 19.44 -18.47 -3.85
N ASP A 90 19.64 -17.81 -4.99
CA ASP A 90 18.53 -17.49 -5.90
C ASP A 90 17.81 -18.75 -6.41
N ALA A 91 18.54 -19.87 -6.57
CA ALA A 91 17.95 -21.15 -6.94
C ALA A 91 17.01 -21.71 -5.86
N GLN A 92 17.39 -21.60 -4.58
CA GLN A 92 16.55 -22.01 -3.45
C GLN A 92 15.30 -21.12 -3.33
N LEU A 93 15.47 -19.80 -3.47
CA LEU A 93 14.35 -18.85 -3.46
C LEU A 93 13.38 -19.13 -4.61
N ARG A 94 13.89 -19.35 -5.83
CA ARG A 94 13.07 -19.74 -6.98
C ARG A 94 12.30 -21.05 -6.72
N HIS A 95 12.94 -22.04 -6.09
CA HIS A 95 12.26 -23.29 -5.75
C HIS A 95 11.08 -23.05 -4.78
N ILE A 96 11.24 -22.17 -3.79
CA ILE A 96 10.15 -21.77 -2.88
C ILE A 96 9.03 -21.06 -3.65
N VAL A 97 9.38 -20.11 -4.54
CA VAL A 97 8.39 -19.41 -5.37
C VAL A 97 7.54 -20.39 -6.19
N LEU A 98 8.16 -21.42 -6.77
CA LEU A 98 7.48 -22.39 -7.63
C LEU A 98 6.69 -23.46 -6.88
N GLY A 99 7.16 -23.89 -5.69
CA GLY A 99 6.63 -25.07 -5.01
C GLY A 99 5.92 -24.83 -3.68
N CYS A 100 6.03 -23.63 -3.08
CA CYS A 100 5.47 -23.40 -1.75
C CYS A 100 3.95 -23.17 -1.81
N PRO A 101 3.14 -23.91 -1.03
CA PRO A 101 1.69 -23.70 -0.98
C PRO A 101 1.30 -22.43 -0.20
N SER A 102 2.19 -21.90 0.64
CA SER A 102 1.94 -20.67 1.39
C SER A 102 2.20 -19.44 0.52
N LEU A 103 1.15 -18.69 0.21
CA LEU A 103 1.25 -17.43 -0.53
C LEU A 103 2.24 -16.46 0.12
N ASP A 104 2.21 -16.33 1.45
CA ASP A 104 3.06 -15.39 2.18
C ASP A 104 4.56 -15.73 2.07
N ARG A 105 4.91 -17.02 2.19
CA ARG A 105 6.29 -17.48 1.99
C ARG A 105 6.72 -17.38 0.53
N LYS A 106 5.80 -17.68 -0.40
CA LYS A 106 6.03 -17.52 -1.85
C LYS A 106 6.34 -16.05 -2.19
N ALA A 107 5.56 -15.13 -1.65
CA ALA A 107 5.73 -13.68 -1.81
C ALA A 107 7.02 -13.16 -1.16
N LEU A 108 7.36 -13.62 0.05
CA LEU A 108 8.63 -13.27 0.70
C LEU A 108 9.85 -13.77 -0.10
N ALA A 109 9.81 -15.01 -0.59
CA ALA A 109 10.86 -15.55 -1.43
C ALA A 109 10.98 -14.79 -2.75
N LEU A 110 9.85 -14.39 -3.34
CA LEU A 110 9.82 -13.54 -4.54
C LEU A 110 10.45 -12.17 -4.27
N TRP A 111 10.18 -11.53 -3.14
CA TRP A 111 10.81 -10.25 -2.77
C TRP A 111 12.32 -10.39 -2.62
N GLN A 112 12.79 -11.43 -1.92
CA GLN A 112 14.23 -11.68 -1.80
C GLN A 112 14.88 -11.98 -3.16
N LEU A 113 14.16 -12.63 -4.07
CA LEU A 113 14.62 -12.92 -5.42
C LEU A 113 14.62 -11.67 -6.31
N VAL A 114 13.67 -10.73 -6.17
CA VAL A 114 13.73 -9.41 -6.82
C VAL A 114 14.87 -8.57 -6.25
N GLY A 115 15.11 -8.67 -4.94
CA GLY A 115 16.16 -7.98 -4.21
C GLY A 115 15.65 -6.79 -3.41
N THR A 116 15.96 -6.78 -2.12
CA THR A 116 15.59 -5.71 -1.18
C THR A 116 16.48 -4.47 -1.31
N LYS A 117 17.61 -4.53 -2.02
CA LYS A 117 18.36 -3.32 -2.42
C LYS A 117 17.58 -2.51 -3.46
N ARG A 118 16.86 -3.19 -4.35
CA ARG A 118 16.02 -2.57 -5.40
C ARG A 118 14.67 -2.13 -4.84
N CYS A 119 14.05 -2.99 -4.04
CA CYS A 119 12.76 -2.77 -3.40
C CYS A 119 12.99 -2.76 -1.89
N PRO A 120 13.44 -1.64 -1.30
CA PRO A 120 13.81 -1.56 0.12
C PRO A 120 12.63 -1.80 1.06
N SER A 121 12.97 -2.27 2.25
CA SER A 121 12.09 -2.48 3.39
C SER A 121 12.92 -2.30 4.66
N ASP A 122 12.33 -1.65 5.66
CA ASP A 122 12.98 -1.44 6.96
C ASP A 122 12.97 -2.72 7.82
N HIS A 123 12.21 -3.74 7.41
CA HIS A 123 12.05 -5.01 8.13
C HIS A 123 12.76 -6.20 7.47
N LEU A 124 13.40 -5.99 6.32
CA LEU A 124 14.12 -7.03 5.58
C LEU A 124 15.62 -6.73 5.47
N PRO A 125 16.50 -7.75 5.62
CA PRO A 125 17.91 -7.59 5.31
C PRO A 125 18.12 -7.13 3.86
N THR A 126 19.12 -6.28 3.63
CA THR A 126 19.47 -5.80 2.28
C THR A 126 20.11 -6.92 1.45
N ARG A 127 19.60 -7.13 0.23
CA ARG A 127 20.03 -8.14 -0.73
C ARG A 127 19.91 -7.61 -2.16
N THR A 128 20.90 -7.88 -3.02
CA THR A 128 20.88 -7.44 -4.42
C THR A 128 19.76 -8.08 -5.24
N GLY A 129 19.54 -9.38 -5.07
CA GLY A 129 18.56 -10.17 -5.84
C GLY A 129 18.91 -10.34 -7.32
N ASN A 130 18.02 -11.01 -8.03
CA ASN A 130 18.01 -11.25 -9.47
C ASN A 130 16.59 -11.07 -10.03
N PRO A 131 16.20 -9.82 -10.39
CA PRO A 131 14.87 -9.51 -10.92
C PRO A 131 14.49 -10.34 -12.16
N ASP A 132 15.44 -10.63 -13.06
CA ASP A 132 15.17 -11.40 -14.27
C ASP A 132 14.75 -12.83 -13.91
N GLN A 133 15.44 -13.45 -12.94
CA GLN A 133 15.06 -14.76 -12.43
C GLN A 133 13.72 -14.73 -11.68
N ALA A 134 13.40 -13.64 -10.98
CA ALA A 134 12.11 -13.46 -10.32
C ALA A 134 10.95 -13.42 -11.33
N PHE A 135 11.07 -12.63 -12.40
CA PHE A 135 10.05 -12.56 -13.45
C PHE A 135 9.99 -13.84 -14.29
N LYS A 136 11.12 -14.53 -14.50
CA LYS A 136 11.12 -15.88 -15.07
C LYS A 136 10.35 -16.86 -14.18
N ALA A 137 10.54 -16.80 -12.86
CA ALA A 137 9.79 -17.66 -11.93
C ALA A 137 8.28 -17.37 -11.95
N LEU A 138 7.87 -16.11 -12.09
CA LEU A 138 6.46 -15.75 -12.30
C LEU A 138 5.92 -16.28 -13.64
N ALA A 139 6.70 -16.22 -14.71
CA ALA A 139 6.34 -16.84 -16.00
C ALA A 139 6.18 -18.35 -15.86
N ASP A 140 7.14 -19.02 -15.21
CA ASP A 140 7.14 -20.47 -14.98
C ASP A 140 5.98 -20.92 -14.08
N LEU A 141 5.49 -20.05 -13.19
CA LEU A 141 4.27 -20.26 -12.39
C LEU A 141 2.97 -20.13 -13.21
N GLY A 142 3.04 -19.65 -14.46
CA GLY A 142 1.90 -19.51 -15.34
C GLY A 142 1.23 -18.12 -15.34
N VAL A 143 1.91 -17.06 -14.87
CA VAL A 143 1.38 -15.70 -15.00
C VAL A 143 1.18 -15.37 -16.48
N ALA A 144 0.00 -14.86 -16.83
CA ALA A 144 -0.33 -14.52 -18.22
C ALA A 144 0.71 -13.55 -18.83
N PRO A 145 1.20 -13.79 -20.07
CA PRO A 145 2.29 -13.00 -20.66
C PRO A 145 2.04 -11.48 -20.68
N THR A 146 0.80 -11.06 -20.95
CA THR A 146 0.42 -9.64 -20.94
C THR A 146 0.55 -9.02 -19.56
N LEU A 147 0.08 -9.70 -18.51
CA LEU A 147 0.18 -9.21 -17.14
C LEU A 147 1.63 -9.21 -16.66
N LEU A 148 2.41 -10.22 -17.03
CA LEU A 148 3.84 -10.29 -16.74
C LEU A 148 4.58 -9.08 -17.33
N ALA A 149 4.30 -8.73 -18.59
CA ALA A 149 4.88 -7.57 -19.26
C ALA A 149 4.48 -6.24 -18.56
N ILE A 150 3.22 -6.10 -18.16
CA ILE A 150 2.74 -4.94 -17.39
C ILE A 150 3.48 -4.83 -16.05
N ALA A 151 3.56 -5.93 -15.29
CA ALA A 151 4.22 -5.96 -13.99
C ALA A 151 5.72 -5.66 -14.10
N GLN A 152 6.39 -6.24 -15.09
CA GLN A 152 7.81 -5.98 -15.35
C GLN A 152 8.04 -4.51 -15.69
N GLN A 153 7.25 -3.96 -16.62
CA GLN A 153 7.34 -2.55 -17.00
C GLN A 153 7.14 -1.64 -15.78
N ASN A 154 6.11 -1.89 -14.97
CA ASN A 154 5.83 -1.10 -13.77
C ASN A 154 6.91 -1.20 -12.71
N SER A 155 7.47 -2.40 -12.50
CA SER A 155 8.57 -2.62 -11.55
C SER A 155 9.86 -1.87 -11.91
N THR A 156 10.00 -1.42 -13.17
CA THR A 156 11.15 -0.58 -13.57
C THR A 156 11.01 0.88 -13.15
N LYS A 157 9.79 1.31 -12.81
CA LYS A 157 9.45 2.71 -12.50
C LYS A 157 9.21 2.96 -11.01
N THR A 158 9.00 1.90 -10.23
CA THR A 158 8.81 1.94 -8.78
C THR A 158 9.88 1.12 -8.06
N ALA A 159 10.24 1.56 -6.86
CA ALA A 159 11.16 0.84 -5.97
C ALA A 159 10.37 0.08 -4.88
N ASN A 160 9.34 -0.67 -5.28
CA ASN A 160 8.47 -1.42 -4.38
C ASN A 160 8.04 -2.76 -5.01
N MET A 161 7.41 -3.63 -4.21
CA MET A 161 6.98 -4.96 -4.63
C MET A 161 5.55 -5.03 -5.16
N LEU A 162 4.85 -3.90 -5.26
CA LEU A 162 3.43 -3.89 -5.64
C LEU A 162 3.20 -4.56 -7.00
N ALA A 163 3.94 -4.19 -8.04
CA ALA A 163 3.75 -4.76 -9.38
C ALA A 163 4.10 -6.27 -9.46
N PRO A 164 5.25 -6.75 -8.92
CA PRO A 164 5.48 -8.19 -8.80
C PRO A 164 4.41 -8.94 -8.00
N PHE A 165 3.86 -8.35 -6.93
CA PHE A 165 2.80 -8.98 -6.14
C PHE A 165 1.46 -8.99 -6.84
N VAL A 166 1.12 -7.98 -7.65
CA VAL A 166 -0.03 -8.03 -8.55
C VAL A 166 0.09 -9.24 -9.49
N ALA A 167 1.26 -9.47 -10.10
CA ALA A 167 1.49 -10.63 -10.95
C ALA A 167 1.36 -11.95 -10.17
N LEU A 168 1.96 -12.05 -8.99
CA LEU A 168 1.86 -13.25 -8.15
C LEU A 168 0.41 -13.56 -7.76
N LEU A 169 -0.34 -12.55 -7.31
CA LEU A 169 -1.73 -12.67 -6.88
C LEU A 169 -2.69 -13.03 -8.02
N SER A 170 -2.30 -12.81 -9.28
CA SER A 170 -3.13 -13.17 -10.44
C SER A 170 -3.33 -14.68 -10.61
N LEU A 171 -2.47 -15.48 -9.96
CA LEU A 171 -2.55 -16.93 -9.92
C LEU A 171 -3.53 -17.43 -8.85
N GLU A 172 -3.96 -16.53 -7.96
CA GLU A 172 -4.79 -16.88 -6.82
C GLU A 172 -6.26 -16.56 -7.10
N ASN A 173 -7.13 -17.51 -6.76
CA ASN A 173 -8.57 -17.27 -6.78
C ASN A 173 -8.98 -16.38 -5.58
N GLY A 174 -10.09 -15.66 -5.71
CA GLY A 174 -10.67 -14.97 -4.56
C GLY A 174 -10.09 -13.59 -4.25
N ILE A 175 -9.32 -12.99 -5.15
CA ILE A 175 -8.93 -11.56 -5.03
C ILE A 175 -10.07 -10.65 -5.50
N VAL A 176 -10.62 -10.93 -6.69
CA VAL A 176 -11.74 -10.22 -7.32
C VAL A 176 -12.80 -11.26 -7.70
N ALA A 177 -13.68 -11.63 -6.76
CA ALA A 177 -14.51 -12.82 -6.94
C ALA A 177 -16.00 -12.61 -6.65
N THR A 178 -16.35 -11.83 -5.62
CA THR A 178 -17.72 -11.81 -5.08
C THR A 178 -18.47 -10.52 -5.35
N GLY A 179 -17.82 -9.52 -5.93
CA GLY A 179 -18.47 -8.27 -6.34
C GLY A 179 -17.65 -7.04 -6.01
N VAL A 180 -18.36 -5.92 -5.85
CA VAL A 180 -17.81 -4.60 -5.58
C VAL A 180 -18.57 -4.01 -4.39
N CYS A 181 -17.86 -3.42 -3.44
CA CYS A 181 -18.45 -2.75 -2.27
C CYS A 181 -17.65 -1.49 -1.94
N ASP A 182 -18.30 -0.52 -1.32
CA ASP A 182 -17.64 0.66 -0.80
C ASP A 182 -17.23 0.42 0.64
N ASP A 183 -16.00 0.83 0.98
CA ASP A 183 -15.62 0.93 2.38
C ASP A 183 -16.34 2.11 3.03
N PRO A 184 -16.61 2.04 4.35
CA PRO A 184 -17.13 3.19 5.08
C PRO A 184 -16.05 4.27 5.11
N THR A 185 -16.16 5.26 4.22
CA THR A 185 -15.29 6.43 4.20
C THR A 185 -15.76 7.45 5.24
N PRO A 186 -14.85 8.13 5.95
CA PRO A 186 -15.22 9.26 6.79
C PRO A 186 -15.93 10.35 5.98
N VAL A 187 -16.82 11.12 6.62
CA VAL A 187 -17.48 12.26 5.99
C VAL A 187 -16.43 13.27 5.51
N GLU A 188 -16.53 13.68 4.25
CA GLU A 188 -15.61 14.67 3.67
C GLU A 188 -15.64 15.96 4.47
N THR A 189 -14.52 16.31 5.09
CA THR A 189 -14.30 17.63 5.69
C THR A 189 -13.26 18.35 4.84
N ARG A 190 -13.58 19.55 4.36
CA ARG A 190 -12.64 20.36 3.57
C ARG A 190 -11.94 21.39 4.45
N ILE A 191 -10.62 21.45 4.33
CA ILE A 191 -9.76 22.43 4.98
C ILE A 191 -9.10 23.24 3.88
N ASN A 192 -9.48 24.51 3.74
CA ASN A 192 -9.06 25.40 2.65
C ASN A 192 -9.27 24.78 1.25
N GLY A 193 -10.41 24.10 1.05
CA GLY A 193 -10.76 23.46 -0.22
C GLY A 193 -10.09 22.10 -0.49
N VAL A 194 -9.19 21.66 0.39
CA VAL A 194 -8.54 20.34 0.31
C VAL A 194 -9.23 19.36 1.27
N PRO A 195 -9.56 18.13 0.86
CA PRO A 195 -10.10 17.14 1.78
C PRO A 195 -9.18 16.83 2.96
N SER A 196 -9.74 16.60 4.15
CA SER A 196 -8.99 16.41 5.40
C SER A 196 -8.01 15.24 5.35
N TRP A 197 -8.36 14.16 4.65
CA TRP A 197 -7.51 12.98 4.46
C TRP A 197 -6.21 13.27 3.72
N ALA A 198 -6.13 14.37 2.98
CA ALA A 198 -4.86 14.79 2.36
C ALA A 198 -3.82 15.21 3.41
N PHE A 199 -4.23 15.49 4.65
CA PHE A 199 -3.35 15.85 5.77
C PHE A 199 -3.14 14.64 6.69
N ASP A 200 -2.47 13.62 6.15
CA ASP A 200 -2.16 12.36 6.83
C ASP A 200 -0.79 12.37 7.54
N MET A 201 -0.39 11.22 8.08
CA MET A 201 0.90 11.02 8.76
C MET A 201 2.14 11.20 7.86
N TYR A 202 1.98 11.22 6.54
CA TYR A 202 3.08 11.42 5.60
C TYR A 202 3.31 12.91 5.29
N THR A 203 2.31 13.76 5.53
CA THR A 203 2.44 15.21 5.45
C THR A 203 2.97 15.84 6.75
N ARG A 204 3.69 16.98 6.65
CA ARG A 204 4.12 17.72 7.85
C ARG A 204 2.92 18.23 8.68
N PRO A 205 1.89 18.85 8.07
CA PRO A 205 0.71 19.30 8.82
C PRO A 205 -0.04 18.15 9.48
N GLY A 206 -0.23 17.02 8.80
CA GLY A 206 -0.93 15.89 9.40
C GLY A 206 -0.17 15.25 10.57
N ARG A 207 1.17 15.15 10.50
CA ARG A 207 1.98 14.74 11.68
C ARG A 207 1.89 15.73 12.84
N ALA A 208 1.88 17.03 12.55
CA ALA A 208 1.72 18.05 13.58
C ALA A 208 0.32 17.96 14.23
N ALA A 209 -0.72 17.73 13.43
CA ALA A 209 -2.07 17.54 13.93
C ALA A 209 -2.20 16.28 14.81
N LEU A 210 -1.61 15.15 14.41
CA LEU A 210 -1.59 13.94 15.23
C LEU A 210 -0.87 14.14 16.57
N ARG A 211 0.24 14.89 16.59
CA ARG A 211 0.92 15.26 17.86
C ARG A 211 0.01 16.06 18.77
N GLN A 212 -0.64 17.09 18.22
CA GLN A 212 -1.56 17.91 19.00
C GLN A 212 -2.77 17.11 19.48
N LEU A 213 -3.29 16.18 18.67
CA LEU A 213 -4.40 15.31 19.04
C LEU A 213 -4.06 14.45 20.27
N LEU A 214 -2.87 13.84 20.29
CA LEU A 214 -2.40 13.01 21.39
C LEU A 214 -2.23 13.79 22.71
N VAL A 215 -2.08 15.12 22.64
CA VAL A 215 -1.99 15.99 23.81
C VAL A 215 -3.35 16.55 24.23
N ARG A 216 -4.17 16.98 23.26
CA ARG A 216 -5.40 17.75 23.49
C ARG A 216 -6.64 16.88 23.70
N ASN A 217 -6.71 15.71 23.06
CA ASN A 217 -7.86 14.82 23.18
C ASN A 217 -7.63 13.81 24.29
N ALA A 218 -8.43 13.90 25.36
CA ALA A 218 -8.28 13.06 26.55
C ALA A 218 -8.41 11.55 26.25
N GLY A 219 -9.26 11.16 25.30
CA GLY A 219 -9.43 9.75 24.92
C GLY A 219 -8.20 9.18 24.21
N MET A 220 -7.63 9.93 23.26
CA MET A 220 -6.38 9.55 22.58
C MET A 220 -5.19 9.56 23.53
N ALA A 221 -5.09 10.57 24.41
CA ALA A 221 -4.04 10.65 25.42
C ALA A 221 -4.09 9.46 26.39
N ALA A 222 -5.28 9.13 26.90
CA ALA A 222 -5.48 7.99 27.79
C ALA A 222 -5.07 6.68 27.11
N TRP A 223 -5.56 6.42 25.89
CA TRP A 223 -5.17 5.24 25.12
C TRP A 223 -3.65 5.16 24.90
N ALA A 224 -3.02 6.24 24.45
CA ALA A 224 -1.59 6.24 24.17
C ALA A 224 -0.76 5.98 25.44
N ASN A 225 -1.15 6.56 26.58
CA ASN A 225 -0.47 6.36 27.86
C ASN A 225 -0.64 4.93 28.41
N SER A 226 -1.77 4.27 28.12
CA SER A 226 -2.03 2.90 28.58
C SER A 226 -1.30 1.84 27.76
N TYR A 227 -1.13 2.05 26.46
CA TYR A 227 -0.70 0.97 25.56
C TYR A 227 0.62 1.22 24.81
N LEU A 228 1.11 2.47 24.73
CA LEU A 228 2.22 2.81 23.84
C LEU A 228 3.45 3.37 24.58
N PRO A 229 4.67 3.05 24.11
CA PRO A 229 5.86 3.79 24.52
C PRO A 229 5.81 5.21 23.94
N MET A 230 6.33 6.19 24.69
CA MET A 230 6.33 7.61 24.31
C MET A 230 7.00 7.89 22.96
N THR A 231 8.00 7.09 22.58
CA THR A 231 8.86 7.35 21.42
C THR A 231 8.15 7.21 20.06
N ASN A 232 7.07 6.44 19.97
CA ASN A 232 6.42 6.09 18.69
C ASN A 232 4.93 6.41 18.61
N GLN A 233 4.36 7.14 19.58
CA GLN A 233 2.91 7.37 19.67
C GLN A 233 2.31 7.98 18.40
N VAL A 234 3.00 8.95 17.78
CA VAL A 234 2.53 9.61 16.55
C VAL A 234 2.51 8.66 15.36
N GLN A 235 3.52 7.80 15.24
CA GLN A 235 3.62 6.81 14.18
C GLN A 235 2.46 5.81 14.30
N VAL A 236 2.26 5.26 15.50
CA VAL A 236 1.17 4.30 15.75
C VAL A 236 -0.20 4.94 15.53
N ALA A 237 -0.43 6.16 16.03
CA ALA A 237 -1.67 6.90 15.78
C ALA A 237 -1.90 7.17 14.28
N GLY A 238 -0.83 7.47 13.53
CA GLY A 238 -0.88 7.61 12.08
C GLY A 238 -1.27 6.31 11.37
N GLU A 239 -0.76 5.16 11.82
CA GLU A 239 -1.12 3.85 11.29
C GLU A 239 -2.58 3.45 11.60
N LEU A 240 -3.12 3.87 12.75
CA LEU A 240 -4.54 3.74 13.05
C LEU A 240 -5.40 4.64 12.16
N LEU A 241 -4.95 5.89 11.97
CA LEU A 241 -5.62 6.85 11.08
C LEU A 241 -5.68 6.32 9.64
N PHE A 242 -4.58 5.74 9.17
CA PHE A 242 -4.55 5.09 7.86
C PHE A 242 -5.61 3.99 7.75
N ARG A 243 -5.83 3.19 8.81
CA ARG A 243 -6.85 2.14 8.82
C ARG A 243 -8.30 2.67 8.79
N LEU A 244 -8.54 3.85 9.36
CA LEU A 244 -9.86 4.47 9.43
C LEU A 244 -10.21 5.34 8.22
N GLU A 245 -9.22 5.98 7.62
CA GLU A 245 -9.41 7.02 6.60
C GLU A 245 -8.61 6.71 5.33
N GLY A 246 -7.32 6.40 5.45
CA GLY A 246 -6.38 6.32 4.32
C GLY A 246 -6.52 5.07 3.44
N GLN A 247 -6.89 3.93 4.00
CA GLN A 247 -7.02 2.66 3.27
C GLN A 247 -8.41 2.44 2.65
N CYS A 248 -9.38 3.32 2.95
CA CYS A 248 -10.76 3.14 2.52
C CYS A 248 -10.89 3.31 1.00
N LEU A 249 -11.53 2.35 0.34
CA LEU A 249 -11.72 2.35 -1.10
C LEU A 249 -13.19 2.46 -1.48
N HIS A 250 -13.48 3.37 -2.41
CA HIS A 250 -14.71 3.31 -3.20
C HIS A 250 -14.57 2.24 -4.28
N ARG A 251 -15.63 1.47 -4.55
CA ARG A 251 -15.67 0.38 -5.52
C ARG A 251 -14.59 -0.68 -5.29
N ARG A 252 -14.37 -1.07 -4.04
CA ARG A 252 -13.45 -2.16 -3.68
C ARG A 252 -13.95 -3.49 -4.23
N ALA A 253 -13.11 -4.16 -4.99
CA ALA A 253 -13.33 -5.55 -5.36
C ALA A 253 -13.29 -6.43 -4.11
N VAL A 254 -14.27 -7.29 -3.97
CA VAL A 254 -14.41 -8.20 -2.83
C VAL A 254 -14.09 -9.62 -3.25
N GLY A 255 -13.39 -10.32 -2.37
CA GLY A 255 -13.16 -11.74 -2.45
C GLY A 255 -12.63 -12.29 -1.12
N PRO A 256 -12.69 -13.61 -0.91
CA PRO A 256 -12.28 -14.23 0.35
C PRO A 256 -10.79 -14.02 0.65
N LEU A 257 -9.93 -14.13 -0.36
CA LEU A 257 -8.49 -13.96 -0.18
C LEU A 257 -8.12 -12.49 0.06
N SER A 258 -8.68 -11.56 -0.71
CA SER A 258 -8.45 -10.12 -0.47
C SER A 258 -8.93 -9.68 0.92
N THR A 259 -10.07 -10.21 1.39
CA THR A 259 -10.56 -9.97 2.77
C THR A 259 -9.64 -10.57 3.82
N SER A 260 -9.09 -11.77 3.57
CA SER A 260 -8.12 -12.39 4.49
C SER A 260 -6.80 -11.61 4.57
N LEU A 261 -6.30 -11.09 3.44
CA LEU A 261 -5.08 -10.29 3.39
C LEU A 261 -5.27 -8.99 4.18
N ARG A 262 -6.36 -8.27 3.92
CA ARG A 262 -6.72 -7.06 4.66
C ARG A 262 -6.85 -7.32 6.17
N THR A 263 -7.62 -8.32 6.57
CA THR A 263 -7.80 -8.68 7.99
C THR A 263 -6.45 -8.97 8.66
N ARG A 264 -5.53 -9.64 7.95
CA ARG A 264 -4.19 -9.93 8.46
C ARG A 264 -3.36 -8.67 8.64
N TRP A 265 -3.36 -7.76 7.66
CA TRP A 265 -2.71 -6.46 7.79
C TRP A 265 -3.28 -5.66 8.98
N GLU A 266 -4.60 -5.57 9.06
CA GLU A 266 -5.28 -4.79 10.08
C GLU A 266 -5.02 -5.31 11.50
N THR A 267 -5.04 -6.63 11.69
CA THR A 267 -5.03 -7.24 13.05
C THR A 267 -3.73 -7.92 13.45
N LYS A 268 -2.96 -8.47 12.51
CA LYS A 268 -1.77 -9.28 12.80
C LYS A 268 -0.45 -8.54 12.54
N CYS A 269 -0.50 -7.37 11.90
CA CYS A 269 0.67 -6.60 11.51
C CYS A 269 0.73 -5.22 12.19
N ALA A 270 -0.22 -4.91 13.08
CA ALA A 270 -0.32 -3.63 13.77
C ALA A 270 0.75 -3.41 14.85
N ASP A 271 1.51 -4.44 15.22
CA ASP A 271 2.47 -4.41 16.35
C ASP A 271 1.84 -3.94 17.68
N LEU A 272 0.54 -4.25 17.84
CA LEU A 272 -0.26 -3.94 19.02
C LEU A 272 -0.99 -5.19 19.48
N SER A 273 -1.31 -5.27 20.78
CA SER A 273 -2.27 -6.25 21.26
C SER A 273 -3.65 -5.98 20.63
N ALA A 274 -4.48 -7.02 20.50
CA ALA A 274 -5.83 -6.87 19.94
C ALA A 274 -6.67 -5.85 20.74
N GLU A 275 -6.48 -5.82 22.06
CA GLU A 275 -7.11 -4.85 22.95
C GLU A 275 -6.63 -3.42 22.66
N ALA A 276 -5.31 -3.19 22.59
CA ALA A 276 -4.72 -1.89 22.30
C ALA A 276 -5.17 -1.36 20.93
N LEU A 277 -5.19 -2.23 19.91
CA LEU A 277 -5.66 -1.89 18.57
C LEU A 277 -7.14 -1.48 18.59
N THR A 278 -8.00 -2.29 19.21
CA THR A 278 -9.45 -2.02 19.27
C THR A 278 -9.74 -0.74 20.05
N ALA A 279 -9.10 -0.56 21.21
CA ALA A 279 -9.24 0.65 22.02
C ALA A 279 -8.78 1.90 21.26
N GLY A 280 -7.66 1.80 20.54
CA GLY A 280 -7.10 2.89 19.74
C GLY A 280 -7.97 3.28 18.56
N MET A 281 -8.45 2.31 17.78
CA MET A 281 -9.36 2.55 16.66
C MET A 281 -10.65 3.23 17.14
N ASN A 282 -11.22 2.77 18.26
CA ASN A 282 -12.42 3.37 18.84
C ASN A 282 -12.17 4.79 19.38
N ALA A 283 -11.03 5.02 20.04
CA ALA A 283 -10.64 6.34 20.53
C ALA A 283 -10.45 7.32 19.36
N LEU A 284 -9.72 6.91 18.32
CA LEU A 284 -9.44 7.74 17.17
C LEU A 284 -10.69 8.03 16.35
N GLN A 285 -11.56 7.04 16.13
CA GLN A 285 -12.84 7.24 15.45
C GLN A 285 -13.69 8.32 16.12
N ARG A 286 -13.77 8.32 17.47
CA ARG A 286 -14.47 9.36 18.23
C ARG A 286 -13.77 10.73 18.16
N ALA A 287 -12.45 10.73 18.04
CA ALA A 287 -11.62 11.93 17.99
C ALA A 287 -11.49 12.53 16.58
N MET A 288 -12.09 11.94 15.54
CA MET A 288 -12.02 12.44 14.16
C MET A 288 -12.49 13.89 13.99
N PRO A 289 -13.60 14.36 14.63
CA PRO A 289 -13.98 15.77 14.57
C PRO A 289 -12.89 16.70 15.14
N ASP A 290 -12.32 16.35 16.30
CA ASP A 290 -11.24 17.12 16.93
C ASP A 290 -9.98 17.13 16.05
N LEU A 291 -9.62 15.99 15.45
CA LEU A 291 -8.48 15.90 14.53
C LEU A 291 -8.66 16.85 13.34
N ASN A 292 -9.86 16.91 12.76
CA ASN A 292 -10.13 17.81 11.63
C ASN A 292 -10.10 19.29 12.04
N ALA A 293 -10.57 19.65 13.24
CA ALA A 293 -10.41 20.99 13.79
C ALA A 293 -8.93 21.35 13.98
N ILE A 294 -8.15 20.45 14.57
CA ILE A 294 -6.70 20.62 14.76
C ILE A 294 -5.97 20.75 13.41
N ARG A 295 -6.30 19.93 12.40
CA ARG A 295 -5.74 20.05 11.05
C ARG A 295 -6.00 21.44 10.47
N ALA A 296 -7.21 21.99 10.65
CA ALA A 296 -7.54 23.34 10.18
C ALA A 296 -6.73 24.42 10.90
N GLU A 297 -6.57 24.31 12.22
CA GLU A 297 -5.73 25.23 13.01
C GLU A 297 -4.26 25.19 12.58
N VAL A 298 -3.68 24.00 12.38
CA VAL A 298 -2.28 23.83 11.93
C VAL A 298 -2.05 24.48 10.57
N ILE A 299 -3.00 24.31 9.64
CA ILE A 299 -2.91 24.91 8.30
C ILE A 299 -3.07 26.44 8.37
N ALA A 300 -4.00 26.95 9.17
CA ALA A 300 -4.18 28.39 9.37
C ALA A 300 -2.96 29.05 10.04
N GLY A 301 -2.29 28.34 10.95
CA GLY A 301 -1.11 28.79 11.68
C GLY A 301 0.20 28.82 10.88
N GLY A 302 0.18 28.48 9.59
CA GLY A 302 1.33 28.65 8.68
C GLY A 302 2.53 27.72 8.94
N THR A 303 2.36 26.64 9.70
CA THR A 303 3.42 25.63 9.89
C THR A 303 3.43 24.65 8.70
N VAL A 304 3.98 25.09 7.56
CA VAL A 304 4.16 24.28 6.33
C VAL A 304 5.64 23.96 6.09
#